data_AF-X0T911-F1
#
_entry.id   AF-X0T911-F1
#
_cell.length_a   1.000
_cell.length_b   1.000
_cell.length_c   1.000
_cell.angle_alpha   90.00
_cell.angle_beta   90.00
_cell.angle_gamma   90.00
#
_symmetry.space_group_name_H-M   'P 1'
#
loop_
_entity.id
_entity.type
_entity.pdbx_description
1 polymer ?
#
loop_
_entity_poly.entity_id
_entity_poly.type
_entity_poly.pdbx_seq_one_letter_code
_entity_poly.pdbx_strand_id
1 'polypeptide(L)'
;MDEASSESAGVERSAARWQRAITSARQGDRSAQGQLFGRLRAYLWSRAQEQLDDQLRVKVSPSDVVQETLLAANEGFVGFRGKTRAELVV
;
A
#
# COMPACT_ATOMS: atom_id res chain seq x y z
N MET A 1 -13.57 -22.56 -20.66
CA MET A 1 -12.37 -22.91 -19.88
C MET A 1 -11.29 -21.89 -20.24
N ASP A 2 -11.35 -20.67 -19.69
CA ASP A 2 -10.27 -19.64 -19.85
C ASP A 2 -10.45 -18.43 -18.90
N GLU A 3 -11.02 -18.64 -17.71
CA GLU A 3 -11.23 -17.55 -16.74
C GLU A 3 -9.99 -17.37 -15.84
N ALA A 4 -9.32 -18.46 -15.48
CA ALA A 4 -8.09 -18.47 -14.67
C ALA A 4 -6.90 -17.79 -15.36
N SER A 5 -6.82 -17.83 -16.69
CA SER A 5 -5.79 -17.15 -17.49
C SER A 5 -5.90 -15.62 -17.41
N SER A 6 -7.12 -15.10 -17.24
CA SER A 6 -7.41 -13.66 -17.25
C SER A 6 -7.16 -13.02 -15.88
N GLU A 7 -7.52 -13.72 -14.79
CA GLU A 7 -7.29 -13.26 -13.42
C GLU A 7 -5.80 -13.23 -13.04
N SER A 8 -5.06 -14.29 -13.37
CA SER A 8 -3.62 -14.40 -13.10
C SER A 8 -2.82 -13.28 -13.77
N ALA A 9 -3.12 -12.98 -15.04
CA ALA A 9 -2.49 -11.87 -15.75
C ALA A 9 -2.82 -10.50 -15.12
N GLY A 10 -4.00 -10.35 -14.51
CA GLY A 10 -4.39 -9.15 -13.77
C GLY A 10 -3.57 -8.92 -12.50
N VAL A 11 -3.35 -10.00 -11.73
CA VAL A 11 -2.53 -10.00 -10.51
C VAL A 11 -1.08 -9.66 -10.83
N GLU A 12 -0.51 -10.28 -11.86
CA GLU A 12 0.88 -10.04 -12.30
C GLU A 12 1.09 -8.57 -12.73
N ARG A 13 0.16 -8.02 -13.52
CA ARG A 13 0.18 -6.59 -13.89
C ARG A 13 0.09 -5.67 -12.68
N SER A 14 -0.68 -6.04 -11.66
CA SER A 14 -0.78 -5.27 -10.42
C SER A 14 0.53 -5.30 -9.65
N ALA A 15 1.12 -6.48 -9.45
CA ALA A 15 2.41 -6.66 -8.78
C ALA A 15 3.53 -5.88 -9.48
N ALA A 16 3.61 -5.96 -10.82
CA ALA A 16 4.58 -5.21 -11.61
C ALA A 16 4.40 -3.67 -11.47
N ARG A 17 3.17 -3.18 -11.36
CA ARG A 17 2.91 -1.74 -11.10
C ARG A 17 3.41 -1.31 -9.73
N TRP A 18 3.23 -2.14 -8.69
CA TRP A 18 3.79 -1.87 -7.36
C TRP A 18 5.31 -1.86 -7.38
N GLN A 19 5.91 -2.87 -7.99
CA GLN A 19 7.36 -3.00 -8.09
C GLN A 19 7.99 -1.77 -8.76
N ARG A 20 7.41 -1.30 -9.87
CA ARG A 20 7.88 -0.08 -10.57
C ARG A 20 7.77 1.15 -9.69
N ALA A 21 6.62 1.36 -9.03
CA ALA A 21 6.42 2.51 -8.15
C ALA A 21 7.41 2.52 -6.97
N ILE A 22 7.67 1.37 -6.36
CA ILE A 22 8.65 1.21 -5.27
C ILE A 22 10.05 1.55 -5.77
N THR A 23 10.46 0.99 -6.92
CA THR A 23 11.79 1.23 -7.48
C THR A 23 12.01 2.71 -7.82
N SER A 24 11.06 3.36 -8.49
CA SER A 24 11.18 4.79 -8.84
C SER A 24 11.13 5.69 -7.61
N ALA A 25 10.24 5.42 -6.65
CA ALA A 25 10.16 6.21 -5.42
C ALA A 25 11.47 6.13 -4.62
N ARG A 26 12.12 4.96 -4.57
CA ARG A 26 13.44 4.77 -3.95
C ARG A 26 14.58 5.53 -4.65
N GLN A 27 14.41 5.87 -5.93
CA GLN A 27 15.35 6.70 -6.69
C GLN A 27 15.09 8.20 -6.48
N GLY A 28 14.12 8.58 -5.63
CA GLY A 28 13.78 9.97 -5.34
C GLY A 28 12.69 10.56 -6.24
N ASP A 29 12.02 9.73 -7.07
CA ASP A 29 10.88 10.19 -7.85
C ASP A 29 9.66 10.45 -6.94
N ARG A 30 9.43 11.73 -6.66
CA ARG A 30 8.30 12.20 -5.84
C ARG A 30 6.93 11.85 -6.43
N SER A 31 6.80 11.79 -7.75
CA SER A 31 5.55 11.39 -8.40
C SER A 31 5.30 9.90 -8.18
N ALA A 32 6.33 9.07 -8.33
CA ALA A 32 6.24 7.65 -8.02
C ALA A 32 5.94 7.39 -6.53
N GLN A 33 6.54 8.17 -5.63
CA GLN A 33 6.26 8.09 -4.19
C GLN A 33 4.81 8.46 -3.88
N GLY A 34 4.29 9.55 -4.48
CA GLY A 34 2.88 9.92 -4.34
C GLY A 34 1.93 8.84 -4.83
N GLN A 35 2.22 8.23 -5.99
CA GLN A 35 1.44 7.11 -6.52
C GLN A 35 1.51 5.88 -5.61
N LEU A 36 2.68 5.59 -5.04
CA LEU A 36 2.88 4.49 -4.10
C LEU A 36 2.03 4.69 -2.84
N PHE A 37 2.08 5.89 -2.26
CA PHE A 37 1.34 6.20 -1.03
C PHE A 37 -0.16 6.30 -1.25
N GLY A 38 -0.61 6.77 -2.42
CA GLY A 38 -2.02 6.71 -2.79
C GLY A 38 -2.56 5.26 -2.82
N ARG A 39 -1.76 4.32 -3.32
CA ARG A 39 -2.13 2.89 -3.30
C ARG A 39 -2.06 2.30 -1.89
N LEU A 40 -1.05 2.69 -1.11
CA LEU A 40 -0.91 2.24 0.28
C LEU A 40 -2.08 2.75 1.13
N ARG A 41 -2.51 4.00 0.95
CA ARG A 41 -3.71 4.58 1.56
C ARG A 41 -4.96 3.74 1.30
N ALA A 42 -5.22 3.42 0.03
CA ALA A 42 -6.39 2.61 -0.34
C ALA A 42 -6.35 1.20 0.29
N TYR A 43 -5.17 0.57 0.31
CA TYR A 43 -4.97 -0.73 0.96
C TYR A 43 -5.19 -0.65 2.48
N LEU A 44 -4.55 0.31 3.16
CA LEU A 44 -4.68 0.50 4.59
C LEU A 44 -6.11 0.85 4.99
N TRP A 45 -6.83 1.61 4.17
CA TRP A 45 -8.24 1.92 4.40
C TRP A 45 -9.12 0.66 4.38
N SER A 46 -8.95 -0.24 3.40
CA SER A 46 -9.66 -1.53 3.38
C SER A 46 -9.35 -2.34 4.63
N ARG A 47 -8.07 -2.45 4.99
CA ARG A 47 -7.61 -3.19 6.17
C ARG A 47 -8.12 -2.61 7.48
N ALA A 48 -8.10 -1.28 7.62
CA ALA A 48 -8.59 -0.61 8.82
C ALA A 48 -10.09 -0.81 8.99
N GLN A 49 -10.87 -0.81 7.90
CA GLN A 49 -12.30 -1.15 7.97
C GLN A 49 -12.55 -2.62 8.33
N GLU A 50 -11.70 -3.54 7.87
CA GLU A 50 -11.79 -4.97 8.20
C GLU A 50 -11.40 -5.28 9.65
N GLN A 51 -10.47 -4.51 10.24
CA GLN A 51 -9.86 -4.83 11.54
C GLN A 51 -10.38 -3.97 12.70
N LEU A 52 -10.99 -2.81 12.43
CA LEU A 52 -11.58 -1.97 13.45
C LEU A 52 -13.04 -2.36 13.67
N ASP A 53 -13.25 -3.26 14.63
CA ASP A 53 -14.60 -3.60 15.10
C ASP A 53 -15.32 -2.38 15.68
N ASP A 54 -16.66 -2.42 15.73
CA ASP A 54 -17.50 -1.27 16.08
C ASP A 54 -17.16 -0.62 17.43
N GLN A 55 -16.63 -1.36 18.40
CA GLN A 55 -16.19 -0.80 19.69
C GLN A 55 -14.93 0.05 19.59
N LEU A 56 -14.01 -0.28 18.68
CA LEU A 56 -12.78 0.48 18.42
C LEU A 56 -13.08 1.75 17.61
N ARG A 57 -14.05 1.69 16.69
CA ARG A 57 -14.47 2.83 15.84
C ARG A 57 -15.00 4.03 16.65
N VAL A 58 -15.45 3.81 17.89
CA VAL A 58 -15.88 4.88 18.80
C VAL A 58 -14.71 5.72 19.32
N LYS A 59 -13.51 5.14 19.38
CA LYS A 59 -12.31 5.78 19.96
C LYS A 59 -11.30 6.21 18.90
N VAL A 60 -11.27 5.55 17.76
CA VAL A 60 -10.29 5.79 16.70
C VAL A 60 -10.98 5.66 15.33
N SER A 61 -10.84 6.69 14.50
CA SER A 61 -11.33 6.63 13.11
C SER A 61 -10.37 5.79 12.25
N PRO A 62 -10.88 4.96 11.30
CA PRO A 62 -10.06 4.32 10.28
C PRO A 62 -9.18 5.31 9.49
N SER A 63 -9.62 6.56 9.32
CA SER A 63 -8.81 7.59 8.67
C SER A 63 -7.53 7.89 9.45
N ASP A 64 -7.63 7.94 10.77
CA ASP A 64 -6.55 8.42 11.62
C ASP A 64 -5.44 7.37 11.68
N VAL A 65 -5.82 6.09 11.80
CA VAL A 65 -4.89 4.95 11.69
C VAL A 65 -4.17 4.96 10.34
N VAL A 66 -4.90 5.16 9.24
CA VAL A 66 -4.29 5.22 7.91
C VAL A 66 -3.33 6.39 7.79
N GLN A 67 -3.69 7.56 8.31
CA GLN A 67 -2.86 8.76 8.24
C GLN A 67 -1.58 8.62 9.06
N GLU A 68 -1.68 8.15 10.30
CA GLU A 68 -0.51 7.91 11.16
C GLU A 68 0.43 6.87 10.56
N THR A 69 -0.13 5.79 10.01
CA THR A 69 0.66 4.75 9.33
C THR A 69 1.39 5.31 8.12
N LEU A 70 0.74 6.15 7.30
CA LEU A 70 1.36 6.76 6.12
C LEU A 70 2.44 7.78 6.50
N LEU A 71 2.28 8.49 7.63
CA LEU A 71 3.29 9.42 8.13
C LEU A 71 4.55 8.66 8.56
N ALA A 72 4.40 7.61 9.37
CA ALA A 72 5.51 6.74 9.78
C ALA A 72 6.18 6.07 8.57
N ALA A 73 5.37 5.61 7.59
CA ALA A 73 5.89 5.05 6.35
C ALA A 73 6.70 6.09 5.56
N ASN A 74 6.25 7.36 5.48
CA ASN A 74 6.97 8.44 4.81
C ASN A 74 8.35 8.68 5.43
N GLU A 75 8.43 8.74 6.75
CA GLU A 75 9.68 8.95 7.49
C GLU A 75 10.65 7.78 7.30
N GLY A 76 10.13 6.55 7.38
CA GLY A 76 10.92 5.33 7.19
C GLY A 76 11.27 5.00 5.74
N PHE A 77 10.56 5.59 4.76
CA PHE A 77 10.67 5.19 3.35
C PHE A 77 12.08 5.42 2.79
N VAL A 78 12.78 6.46 3.25
CA VAL A 78 14.17 6.75 2.85
C VAL A 78 15.11 5.58 3.17
N GLY A 79 14.85 4.86 4.27
CA GLY A 79 15.62 3.68 4.68
C GLY A 79 15.13 2.36 4.08
N PHE A 80 14.00 2.35 3.36
CA PHE A 80 13.38 1.13 2.86
C PHE A 80 14.18 0.48 1.73
N ARG A 81 14.57 -0.79 1.92
CA ARG A 81 15.37 -1.57 0.95
C ARG A 81 14.58 -2.63 0.19
N GLY A 82 13.35 -2.90 0.61
CA GLY A 82 12.46 -3.84 -0.06
C GLY A 82 12.14 -3.40 -1.49
N LYS A 83 11.68 -4.35 -2.28
CA LYS A 83 11.36 -4.17 -3.70
C LYS A 83 9.89 -4.46 -3.96
N THR A 84 9.32 -5.39 -3.21
CA THR A 84 7.98 -5.91 -3.46
C THR A 84 6.93 -5.23 -2.57
N ARG A 85 5.67 -5.35 -2.98
CA ARG A 85 4.54 -4.98 -2.13
C ARG A 85 4.54 -5.77 -0.83
N ALA A 86 4.88 -7.06 -0.87
CA ALA A 86 4.88 -7.92 0.30
C ALA A 86 5.82 -7.38 1.39
N GLU A 87 7.05 -7.01 1.01
CA GLU A 87 8.03 -6.40 1.93
C GLU A 87 7.62 -5.02 2.46
N LEU A 88 6.75 -4.30 1.73
CA LEU A 88 6.28 -2.97 2.12
C LEU A 88 5.18 -3.01 3.20
N VAL A 89 4.48 -4.14 3.32
CA VAL A 89 3.31 -4.29 4.21
C VAL A 89 3.51 -5.32 5.32
N VAL A 90 4.76 -5.77 5.53
CA VAL A 90 5.17 -6.60 6.68
C VAL A 90 5.10 -5.77 7.95
#